data_AF-A0A7Y6XTB1-F1
#
_entry.id   AF-A0A7Y6XTB1-F1
#
_cell.length_a   1.000
_cell.length_b   1.000
_cell.length_c   1.000
_cell.angle_alpha   90.00
_cell.angle_beta   90.00
_cell.angle_gamma   90.00
#
_symmetry.space_group_name_H-M   'P 1'
#
loop_
_entity.id
_entity.type
_entity.pdbx_description
1 polymer ?
#
loop_
_entity_poly.entity_id
_entity_poly.type
_entity_poly.pdbx_seq_one_letter_code
_entity_poly.pdbx_strand_id
1 'polypeptide(L)'
;MSNSTFEERLKPVKSILVSQPKPSDPKSPYYSLAKKYGIKIDFRPFIQVDPISAKEFRKQKIDILKHTAIIFTSRNAVDHFFSICKDLKIEVPADMKYFCISEQTAYYLQKYIVVRKRK
;
A
#
# COMPACT_ATOMS: atom_id res chain seq x y z
N MET A 1 -8.63 -51.45 3.58
CA MET A 1 -8.72 -50.64 4.82
C MET A 1 -7.67 -49.54 4.74
N SER A 2 -8.04 -48.30 4.41
CA SER A 2 -7.09 -47.16 4.42
C SER A 2 -7.80 -45.78 4.36
N ASN A 3 -8.78 -45.53 5.24
CA ASN A 3 -9.41 -44.20 5.37
C ASN A 3 -8.91 -43.39 6.58
N SER A 4 -7.95 -43.89 7.37
CA SER A 4 -7.66 -43.33 8.70
C SER A 4 -6.77 -42.08 8.75
N THR A 5 -6.03 -41.73 7.70
CA THR A 5 -5.05 -40.62 7.76
C THR A 5 -5.59 -39.23 7.37
N PHE A 6 -6.81 -39.14 6.83
CA PHE A 6 -7.45 -37.85 6.54
C PHE A 6 -8.33 -37.35 7.69
N GLU A 7 -8.98 -38.27 8.43
CA GLU A 7 -9.90 -37.92 9.52
C GLU A 7 -9.15 -37.44 10.78
N GLU A 8 -7.96 -37.99 11.08
CA GLU A 8 -7.14 -37.61 12.25
C GLU A 8 -6.65 -36.14 12.24
N ARG A 9 -6.69 -35.46 11.09
CA ARG A 9 -6.15 -34.10 10.92
C ARG A 9 -7.20 -32.99 10.98
N LEU A 10 -8.48 -33.30 11.15
CA LEU A 10 -9.55 -32.31 11.12
C LEU A 10 -9.88 -31.78 12.53
N LYS A 11 -8.95 -31.01 13.11
CA LYS A 11 -9.31 -30.18 14.27
C LYS A 11 -10.33 -29.12 13.80
N PRO A 12 -11.47 -28.96 14.50
CA PRO A 12 -12.46 -27.95 14.13
C PRO A 12 -11.83 -26.56 14.21
N VAL A 13 -11.88 -25.81 13.11
CA VAL A 13 -11.37 -24.44 13.05
C VAL A 13 -12.31 -23.53 13.83
N LYS A 14 -11.83 -22.96 14.93
CA LYS A 14 -12.61 -22.05 15.79
C LYS A 14 -12.35 -20.57 15.47
N SER A 15 -11.17 -20.26 14.95
CA SER A 15 -10.73 -18.88 14.69
C SER A 15 -9.78 -18.79 13.49
N ILE A 16 -9.88 -17.69 12.73
CA ILE A 16 -9.00 -17.33 11.62
C ILE A 16 -8.40 -15.95 11.87
N LEU A 17 -7.09 -15.82 11.70
CA LEU A 17 -6.40 -14.54 11.69
C LEU A 17 -6.16 -14.11 10.24
N VAL A 18 -6.64 -12.92 9.88
CA VAL A 18 -6.46 -12.31 8.57
C VAL A 18 -5.47 -11.15 8.71
N SER A 19 -4.37 -11.22 7.96
CA SER A 19 -3.29 -10.21 7.99
C SER A 19 -3.60 -8.92 7.23
N GLN A 20 -4.81 -8.82 6.65
CA GLN A 20 -5.30 -7.66 5.91
C GLN A 20 -6.07 -6.70 6.83
N PRO A 21 -6.22 -5.42 6.44
CA PRO A 21 -7.11 -4.49 7.15
C PRO A 21 -8.53 -5.01 7.21
N LYS A 22 -9.23 -4.63 8.27
CA LYS A 22 -10.64 -4.96 8.45
C LYS A 22 -11.44 -4.41 7.26
N PRO A 23 -12.22 -5.24 6.56
CA PRO A 23 -13.04 -4.79 5.45
C PRO A 23 -14.05 -3.74 5.92
N SER A 24 -14.09 -2.60 5.23
CA SER A 24 -15.08 -1.55 5.47
C SER A 24 -16.47 -1.93 4.96
N ASP A 25 -16.54 -2.79 3.94
CA ASP A 25 -17.79 -3.26 3.36
C ASP A 25 -18.43 -4.34 4.27
N PRO A 26 -19.63 -4.10 4.82
CA PRO A 26 -20.35 -5.09 5.62
C PRO A 26 -20.73 -6.36 4.83
N LYS A 27 -20.71 -6.34 3.49
CA LYS A 27 -20.95 -7.51 2.63
C LYS A 27 -19.69 -8.33 2.35
N SER A 28 -18.58 -8.05 3.03
CA SER A 28 -17.34 -8.81 2.84
C SER A 28 -17.53 -10.32 3.04
N PRO A 29 -16.92 -11.17 2.19
CA PRO A 29 -17.00 -12.63 2.31
C PRO A 29 -16.55 -13.18 3.67
N TYR A 30 -15.67 -12.47 4.38
CA TYR A 30 -15.25 -12.86 5.71
C TYR A 30 -16.42 -12.85 6.72
N TYR A 31 -17.31 -11.86 6.65
CA TYR A 31 -18.44 -11.78 7.57
C TYR A 31 -19.48 -12.86 7.30
N SER A 32 -19.72 -13.20 6.03
CA SER A 32 -20.61 -14.32 5.68
C SER A 32 -20.02 -15.67 6.10
N LEU A 33 -18.70 -15.86 5.96
CA LEU A 33 -17.99 -17.05 6.42
C LEU A 33 -18.08 -17.21 7.95
N ALA A 34 -17.82 -16.15 8.71
CA ALA A 34 -17.92 -16.14 10.17
C ALA A 34 -19.32 -16.54 10.64
N LYS A 35 -20.37 -15.97 10.01
CA LYS A 35 -21.76 -16.28 10.35
C LYS A 35 -22.17 -17.71 9.97
N LYS A 36 -21.74 -18.19 8.78
CA LYS A 36 -22.12 -19.51 8.26
C LYS A 36 -21.53 -20.65 9.09
N TYR A 37 -20.29 -20.51 9.56
CA TYR A 37 -19.56 -21.56 10.26
C TYR A 37 -19.37 -21.31 11.76
N GLY A 38 -19.86 -20.18 12.30
CA GLY A 38 -19.74 -19.83 13.71
C GLY A 38 -18.29 -19.60 14.16
N ILE A 39 -17.41 -19.18 13.25
CA ILE A 39 -15.98 -19.01 13.50
C ILE A 39 -15.62 -17.54 13.81
N LYS A 40 -14.64 -17.33 14.68
CA LYS A 40 -14.10 -15.98 14.96
C LYS A 40 -13.13 -15.56 13.86
N ILE A 41 -13.24 -14.34 13.34
CA ILE A 41 -12.27 -13.79 12.39
C ILE A 41 -11.66 -12.52 12.98
N ASP A 42 -10.35 -12.55 13.20
CA ASP A 42 -9.57 -11.41 13.67
C ASP A 42 -8.83 -10.77 12.48
N PHE A 43 -8.89 -9.45 12.33
CA PHE A 43 -8.15 -8.71 11.32
C PHE A 43 -7.01 -7.96 11.98
N ARG A 44 -5.77 -8.30 11.61
CA ARG A 44 -4.58 -7.64 12.13
C ARG A 44 -3.61 -7.37 10.98
N PRO A 45 -3.57 -6.13 10.45
CA PRO A 45 -2.52 -5.71 9.55
C PRO A 45 -1.15 -5.95 10.15
N PHE A 46 -0.29 -6.70 9.45
CA PHE A 46 1.09 -6.91 9.89
C PHE A 46 2.03 -5.84 9.36
N ILE A 47 1.61 -5.10 8.35
CA ILE A 47 2.40 -4.08 7.68
C ILE A 47 1.75 -2.73 7.91
N GLN A 48 2.51 -1.82 8.51
CA GLN A 48 2.20 -0.41 8.62
C GLN A 48 3.25 0.36 7.81
N VAL A 49 2.80 1.36 7.06
CA VAL A 49 3.67 2.23 6.28
C VAL A 49 3.60 3.62 6.90
N ASP A 50 4.71 4.05 7.47
CA ASP A 50 4.84 5.36 8.10
C ASP A 50 5.68 6.30 7.23
N PRO A 51 5.29 7.58 7.09
CA PRO A 51 6.08 8.56 6.38
C PRO A 51 7.40 8.85 7.12
N ILE A 52 8.45 9.11 6.35
CA ILE A 52 9.72 9.61 6.89
C ILE A 52 9.61 11.13 7.06
N SER A 53 10.11 11.65 8.18
CA SER A 53 10.10 13.10 8.43
C SER A 53 11.09 13.84 7.52
N ALA A 54 10.81 15.12 7.20
CA ALA A 54 11.73 15.97 6.44
C ALA A 54 13.13 16.07 7.08
N LYS A 55 13.21 15.98 8.42
CA LYS A 55 14.48 15.97 9.16
C LYS A 55 15.30 14.72 8.88
N GLU A 56 14.67 13.56 8.87
CA GLU A 56 15.33 12.28 8.56
C GLU A 56 15.73 12.18 7.10
N PHE A 57 14.86 12.66 6.19
CA PHE A 57 15.20 12.73 4.78
C PHE A 57 16.46 13.57 4.52
N ARG A 58 16.60 14.75 5.18
CA ARG A 58 17.81 15.58 5.08
C ARG A 58 19.09 14.85 5.52
N LYS A 59 19.01 13.91 6.47
CA LYS A 59 20.18 13.13 6.90
C LYS A 59 20.72 12.23 5.79
N GLN A 60 19.89 11.86 4.82
CA GLN A 60 20.30 11.06 3.66
C GLN A 60 21.14 11.86 2.66
N LYS A 61 21.20 13.20 2.80
CA LYS A 61 21.95 14.12 1.92
C LYS A 61 21.59 13.98 0.44
N ILE A 62 20.32 13.63 0.16
CA ILE A 62 19.78 13.53 -1.19
C ILE A 62 19.26 14.90 -1.62
N ASP A 63 19.67 15.34 -2.80
CA ASP A 63 19.20 16.57 -3.42
C ASP A 63 18.27 16.21 -4.59
N ILE A 64 16.96 16.37 -4.36
CA ILE A 64 15.91 15.96 -5.32
C ILE A 64 16.08 16.67 -6.67
N LEU A 65 16.52 17.94 -6.67
CA LEU A 65 16.62 18.76 -7.87
C LEU A 65 17.82 18.38 -8.75
N LYS A 66 18.77 17.61 -8.24
CA LYS A 66 19.91 17.09 -9.03
C LYS A 66 19.55 15.88 -9.88
N HIS A 67 18.39 15.29 -9.67
CA HIS A 67 17.94 14.12 -10.42
C HIS A 67 17.01 14.54 -11.55
N THR A 68 17.12 13.84 -12.69
CA THR A 68 16.31 14.13 -13.89
C THR A 68 14.96 13.40 -13.89
N ALA A 69 14.82 12.37 -13.06
CA ALA A 69 13.63 11.57 -12.98
C ALA A 69 13.43 10.92 -11.61
N ILE A 70 12.18 10.64 -11.27
CA ILE A 70 11.74 9.91 -10.07
C ILE A 70 10.99 8.65 -10.50
N ILE A 71 11.26 7.52 -9.83
CA ILE A 71 10.57 6.24 -10.06
C ILE A 71 9.70 5.92 -8.86
N PHE A 72 8.39 5.75 -9.10
CA PHE A 72 7.42 5.36 -8.08
C PHE A 72 7.07 3.87 -8.20
N THR A 73 7.28 3.16 -7.10
CA THR A 73 6.97 1.73 -6.95
C THR A 73 5.63 1.47 -6.26
N SER A 74 5.01 2.48 -5.66
CA SER A 74 3.72 2.34 -4.99
C SER A 74 2.96 3.67 -4.91
N ARG A 75 1.65 3.61 -4.61
CA ARG A 75 0.82 4.79 -4.35
C ARG A 75 1.29 5.57 -3.12
N ASN A 76 1.64 4.88 -2.03
CA ASN A 76 2.14 5.53 -0.81
C ASN A 76 3.44 6.31 -1.06
N ALA A 77 4.31 5.81 -1.94
CA ALA A 77 5.54 6.51 -2.30
C ALA A 77 5.26 7.85 -2.99
N VAL A 78 4.21 7.95 -3.80
CA VAL A 78 3.78 9.21 -4.42
C VAL A 78 3.37 10.21 -3.33
N ASP A 79 2.49 9.81 -2.42
CA ASP A 79 2.00 10.66 -1.34
C ASP A 79 3.15 11.17 -0.45
N HIS A 80 4.02 10.26 -0.02
CA HIS A 80 5.14 10.61 0.84
C HIS A 80 6.18 11.48 0.15
N PHE A 81 6.46 11.25 -1.14
CA PHE A 81 7.37 12.10 -1.89
C PHE A 81 6.87 13.55 -1.99
N PHE A 82 5.62 13.77 -2.39
CA PHE A 82 5.08 15.13 -2.50
C PHE A 82 4.90 15.79 -1.14
N SER A 83 4.61 15.01 -0.07
CA SER A 83 4.64 15.51 1.31
C SER A 83 6.03 16.01 1.69
N ILE A 84 7.09 15.24 1.41
CA ILE A 84 8.48 15.64 1.68
C ILE A 84 8.85 16.90 0.88
N CYS A 85 8.50 16.96 -0.41
CA CYS A 85 8.76 18.15 -1.22
C CYS A 85 8.06 19.38 -0.64
N LYS A 86 6.81 19.24 -0.20
CA LYS A 86 6.06 20.33 0.45
C LYS A 86 6.71 20.78 1.76
N ASP A 87 7.07 19.83 2.64
CA ASP A 87 7.68 20.13 3.94
C ASP A 87 9.06 20.79 3.80
N LEU A 88 9.80 20.41 2.75
CA LEU A 88 11.10 21.00 2.41
C LEU A 88 10.98 22.30 1.60
N LYS A 89 9.76 22.72 1.23
CA LYS A 89 9.49 23.86 0.32
C LYS A 89 10.23 23.73 -1.01
N ILE A 90 10.34 22.50 -1.52
CA ILE A 90 10.92 22.21 -2.83
C ILE A 90 9.81 22.31 -3.88
N GLU A 91 9.96 23.26 -4.79
CA GLU A 91 9.13 23.32 -5.99
C GLU A 91 9.68 22.33 -7.02
N VAL A 92 8.89 21.29 -7.33
CA VAL A 92 9.31 20.28 -8.29
C VAL A 92 9.16 20.84 -9.70
N PRO A 93 10.24 20.89 -10.51
CA PRO A 93 10.18 21.44 -11.86
C PRO A 93 9.17 20.73 -12.75
N ALA A 94 8.57 21.47 -13.69
CA ALA A 94 7.56 20.92 -14.60
C ALA A 94 8.14 19.98 -15.68
N ASP A 95 9.45 19.99 -15.87
CA ASP A 95 10.22 19.10 -16.74
C ASP A 95 10.71 17.82 -16.02
N MET A 96 10.49 17.71 -14.71
CA MET A 96 10.79 16.49 -13.94
C MET A 96 10.04 15.28 -14.51
N LYS A 97 10.78 14.22 -14.82
CA LYS A 97 10.20 12.99 -15.39
C LYS A 97 9.77 12.04 -14.28
N TYR A 98 8.59 11.44 -14.41
CA TYR A 98 8.09 10.43 -13.48
C TYR A 98 7.87 9.11 -14.19
N PHE A 99 8.37 8.04 -13.58
CA PHE A 99 8.14 6.66 -14.03
C PHE A 99 7.37 5.91 -12.94
N CYS A 100 6.31 5.21 -13.32
CA CYS A 100 5.53 4.40 -12.40
C CYS A 100 5.58 2.94 -12.84
N ILE A 101 5.76 2.01 -11.90
CA ILE A 101 5.83 0.58 -12.22
C ILE A 101 4.48 0.00 -12.67
N SER A 102 3.38 0.66 -12.34
CA SER A 102 2.02 0.22 -12.67
C SER A 102 1.17 1.39 -13.14
N GLU A 103 0.22 1.08 -14.03
CA GLU A 103 -0.74 2.05 -14.55
C GLU A 103 -1.57 2.68 -13.42
N GLN A 104 -1.98 1.89 -12.43
CA GLN A 104 -2.70 2.40 -11.27
C GLN A 104 -1.91 3.48 -10.51
N THR A 105 -0.59 3.31 -10.38
CA THR A 105 0.27 4.31 -9.73
C THR A 105 0.45 5.55 -10.62
N ALA A 106 0.56 5.36 -11.94
CA ALA A 106 0.60 6.46 -12.91
C ALA A 106 -0.69 7.28 -12.91
N TYR A 107 -1.85 6.63 -12.86
CA TYR A 107 -3.15 7.31 -12.73
C TYR A 107 -3.26 8.08 -11.42
N TYR A 108 -2.81 7.47 -10.31
CA TYR A 108 -2.82 8.13 -9.00
C TYR A 108 -1.91 9.37 -8.95
N LEU A 109 -0.76 9.32 -9.62
CA LEU A 109 0.17 10.45 -9.74
C LEU A 109 -0.47 11.69 -10.38
N GLN A 110 -1.46 11.53 -11.26
CA GLN A 110 -2.15 12.66 -11.92
C GLN A 110 -2.86 13.62 -10.94
N LYS A 111 -3.07 13.20 -9.68
CA LYS A 111 -3.59 14.08 -8.63
C LYS A 111 -2.59 15.17 -8.21
N TYR A 112 -1.30 14.90 -8.36
CA TYR A 112 -0.21 15.75 -7.89
C TYR A 112 0.42 16.60 -8.98
N ILE A 113 0.35 16.14 -10.23
CA ILE A 113 0.98 16.80 -11.37
C ILE A 113 -0.04 17.07 -12.48
N VAL A 114 0.14 18.18 -13.19
CA VAL A 114 -0.67 18.47 -14.37
C VAL A 114 -0.10 17.68 -15.56
N VAL A 115 -0.90 16.77 -16.11
CA VAL A 115 -0.52 15.99 -17.29
C VAL A 115 -0.42 16.92 -18.50
N ARG A 116 0.77 17.03 -19.08
CA ARG A 116 0.98 17.72 -20.35
C ARG A 116 0.80 16.72 -21.49
N LYS A 117 -0.11 17.00 -22.42
CA LYS A 117 -0.19 16.26 -23.69
C LYS A 117 1.12 16.50 -24.46
N ARG A 118 1.76 15.42 -24.92
CA ARG A 118 2.91 15.54 -25.82
C ARG A 118 2.43 16.20 -27.12
N LYS A 119 3.14 17.23 -27.58
CA LYS A 119 2.98 17.72 -28.96
C LYS A 119 3.52 16.68 -29.93
#